data_AF-A0A8C5JRQ3-F1
#
_entry.id   AF-A0A8C5JRQ3-F1
#
_cell.length_a   1.000
_cell.length_b   1.000
_cell.length_c   1.000
_cell.angle_alpha   90.00
_cell.angle_beta   90.00
_cell.angle_gamma   90.00
#
_symmetry.space_group_name_H-M   'P 1'
#
loop_
_entity.id
_entity.type
_entity.pdbx_description
1 polymer ?
#
loop_
_entity_poly.entity_id
_entity_poly.type
_entity_poly.pdbx_seq_one_letter_code
_entity_poly.pdbx_strand_id
1 'polypeptide(L)'
;MNVGEEEHFYIITQGPLPSTMADFWQMVWESESDVIAMMTKEVELGQVKCHRYWPESPYNSKELANFYLRLHNYQPLEYFIIRKIEIISKQTEEKRIISHLQFTTWPDHNTSKLAEQLVKFICYMRKAHRRGPIIAHCSTGIGRSGVLLCVEILLSHIEKDLCFNIKQIVRDLRDQRFGMIQTK
;
A
#
# COMPACT_ATOMS: atom_id res chain seq x y z
N MET A 1 8.58 -5.81 -11.64
CA MET A 1 9.93 -6.37 -11.39
C MET A 1 9.84 -7.88 -11.51
N ASN A 2 10.83 -8.49 -12.16
CA ASN A 2 10.80 -9.89 -12.52
C ASN A 2 11.49 -10.70 -11.42
N VAL A 3 10.84 -11.78 -10.96
CA VAL A 3 11.40 -12.73 -10.00
C VAL A 3 11.25 -14.14 -10.56
N GLY A 4 12.32 -14.64 -11.17
CA GLY A 4 12.25 -15.82 -12.04
C GLY A 4 11.41 -15.50 -13.28
N GLU A 5 10.37 -16.30 -13.52
CA GLU A 5 9.45 -16.13 -14.65
C GLU A 5 8.23 -15.24 -14.33
N GLU A 6 8.07 -14.80 -13.08
CA GLU A 6 6.92 -14.00 -12.66
C GLU A 6 7.23 -12.50 -12.66
N GLU A 7 6.25 -11.72 -13.13
CA GLU A 7 6.26 -10.26 -13.08
C GLU A 7 5.37 -9.74 -11.95
N HIS A 8 5.98 -9.01 -11.01
CA HIS A 8 5.22 -8.31 -9.98
C HIS A 8 5.01 -6.84 -10.37
N PHE A 9 3.76 -6.41 -10.41
CA PHE A 9 3.36 -5.03 -10.74
C PHE A 9 2.90 -4.27 -9.49
N TYR A 10 3.56 -3.14 -9.23
CA TYR A 10 3.23 -2.23 -8.14
C TYR A 10 3.14 -0.81 -8.64
N ILE A 11 2.24 -0.03 -8.04
CA ILE A 11 2.24 1.43 -8.18
C ILE A 11 2.74 2.01 -6.86
N ILE A 12 3.90 2.66 -6.89
CA ILE A 12 4.46 3.34 -5.72
C ILE A 12 4.16 4.84 -5.82
N THR A 13 3.43 5.36 -4.83
CA THR A 13 3.03 6.77 -4.80
C THR A 13 3.25 7.41 -3.42
N GLN A 14 3.12 8.73 -3.35
CA GLN A 14 3.11 9.47 -2.10
C GLN A 14 1.77 9.28 -1.34
N GLY A 15 1.75 9.62 -0.07
CA GLY A 15 0.50 9.74 0.68
C GLY A 15 -0.40 10.81 0.05
N PRO A 16 -1.69 10.53 -0.17
CA PRO A 16 -2.60 11.53 -0.72
C PRO A 16 -2.64 12.81 0.11
N LEU A 17 -2.78 13.93 -0.60
CA LEU A 17 -3.05 15.24 -0.04
C LEU A 17 -4.55 15.52 -0.11
N PRO A 18 -5.08 16.52 0.61
CA PRO A 18 -6.48 16.92 0.47
C PRO A 18 -6.88 17.21 -0.98
N SER A 19 -5.97 17.83 -1.76
CA SER A 19 -6.19 18.19 -3.16
C SER A 19 -6.03 17.04 -4.15
N THR A 20 -5.32 15.96 -3.81
CA THR A 20 -4.99 14.86 -4.73
C THR A 20 -5.72 13.56 -4.43
N MET A 21 -6.67 13.59 -3.50
CA MET A 21 -7.45 12.43 -3.11
C MET A 21 -8.34 11.90 -4.25
N ALA A 22 -8.95 12.80 -5.04
CA ALA A 22 -9.74 12.39 -6.20
C ALA A 22 -8.86 11.69 -7.24
N ASP A 23 -7.68 12.25 -7.51
CA ASP A 23 -6.70 11.68 -8.44
C ASP A 23 -6.20 10.31 -7.97
N PHE A 24 -5.95 10.14 -6.66
CA PHE A 24 -5.55 8.86 -6.10
C PHE A 24 -6.60 7.77 -6.34
N TRP A 25 -7.88 8.07 -6.11
CA TRP A 25 -8.95 7.09 -6.35
C TRP A 25 -9.25 6.87 -7.83
N GLN A 26 -9.04 7.88 -8.67
CA GLN A 26 -9.05 7.71 -10.13
C GLN A 26 -7.97 6.72 -10.57
N MET A 27 -6.74 6.88 -10.06
CA MET A 27 -5.64 5.94 -10.31
C MET A 27 -5.96 4.52 -9.82
N VAL A 28 -6.54 4.37 -8.62
CA VAL A 28 -7.00 3.06 -8.09
C VAL A 28 -8.01 2.42 -9.06
N TRP A 29 -8.96 3.21 -9.56
CA TRP A 29 -10.00 2.74 -10.48
C TRP A 29 -9.42 2.32 -11.84
N GLU A 30 -8.66 3.20 -12.48
CA GLU A 30 -8.14 2.99 -13.85
C GLU A 30 -7.11 1.87 -13.93
N SER A 31 -6.30 1.70 -12.88
CA SER A 31 -5.33 0.61 -12.81
C SER A 31 -5.94 -0.74 -12.43
N GLU A 32 -7.24 -0.78 -12.14
CA GLU A 32 -7.95 -1.96 -11.64
C GLU A 32 -7.34 -2.56 -10.36
N SER A 33 -6.63 -1.74 -9.58
CA SER A 33 -6.00 -2.15 -8.33
C SER A 33 -7.05 -2.54 -7.30
N ASP A 34 -6.92 -3.70 -6.68
CA ASP A 34 -7.82 -4.18 -5.63
C ASP A 34 -7.20 -4.16 -4.22
N VAL A 35 -5.91 -3.80 -4.11
CA VAL A 35 -5.15 -3.72 -2.86
C VAL A 35 -4.40 -2.40 -2.76
N ILE A 36 -4.51 -1.76 -1.59
CA ILE A 36 -3.71 -0.61 -1.19
C ILE A 36 -2.93 -0.97 0.08
N ALA A 37 -1.61 -0.83 0.05
CA ALA A 37 -0.69 -0.99 1.18
C ALA A 37 -0.19 0.39 1.66
N MET A 38 -0.77 0.87 2.76
CA MET A 38 -0.42 2.13 3.41
C MET A 38 0.60 1.89 4.54
N MET A 39 1.84 2.33 4.35
CA MET A 39 2.96 2.12 5.27
C MET A 39 3.21 3.32 6.20
N THR A 40 2.16 4.02 6.63
CA THR A 40 2.27 5.21 7.50
C THR A 40 1.01 5.42 8.32
N LYS A 41 1.13 6.06 9.49
CA LYS A 41 -0.02 6.71 10.14
C LYS A 41 -0.36 8.01 9.40
N GLU A 42 -1.55 8.55 9.65
CA GLU A 42 -1.94 9.87 9.15
C GLU A 42 -1.07 10.97 9.75
N VAL A 43 -0.75 10.85 11.04
CA VAL A 43 0.08 11.78 11.82
C VAL A 43 1.12 10.99 12.62
N GLU A 44 2.37 11.45 12.59
CA GLU A 44 3.50 10.88 13.34
C GLU A 44 4.31 12.01 13.97
N LEU A 45 4.56 11.94 15.28
CA LEU A 45 5.29 12.97 16.04
C LEU A 45 4.73 14.39 15.79
N GLY A 46 3.40 14.52 15.73
CA GLY A 46 2.71 15.78 15.48
C GLY A 46 2.75 16.28 14.02
N GLN A 47 3.40 15.55 13.10
CA GLN A 47 3.47 15.92 11.70
C GLN A 47 2.51 15.10 10.85
N VAL A 48 1.73 15.77 10.00
CA VAL A 48 0.89 15.12 8.99
C VAL A 48 1.79 14.39 7.98
N LYS A 49 1.58 13.09 7.83
CA LYS A 49 2.30 12.22 6.89
C LYS A 49 1.44 11.83 5.70
N CYS A 50 0.14 11.70 5.89
CA CYS A 50 -0.82 11.32 4.86
C CYS A 50 -2.20 11.87 5.23
N HIS A 51 -2.90 12.50 4.27
CA HIS A 51 -4.30 12.85 4.48
C HIS A 51 -5.15 11.57 4.49
N ARG A 52 -6.22 11.57 5.29
CA ARG A 52 -7.19 10.48 5.28
C ARG A 52 -8.04 10.53 4.02
N TYR A 53 -7.79 9.59 3.12
CA TYR A 53 -8.46 9.52 1.83
C TYR A 53 -9.62 8.51 1.78
N TRP A 54 -10.02 7.96 2.92
CA TRP A 54 -11.09 6.96 3.04
C TRP A 54 -12.21 7.39 4.01
N PRO A 55 -13.42 6.83 3.90
CA PRO A 55 -14.51 7.07 4.85
C PRO A 55 -14.21 6.53 6.26
N GLU A 56 -14.62 7.28 7.27
CA GLU A 56 -14.30 7.01 8.69
C GLU A 56 -15.23 5.98 9.34
N SER A 57 -16.45 5.88 8.83
CA SER A 57 -17.54 5.12 9.42
C SER A 57 -18.39 4.48 8.32
N PRO A 58 -18.95 3.29 8.54
CA PRO A 58 -19.85 2.65 7.59
C PRO A 58 -21.12 3.48 7.32
N TYR A 59 -21.51 4.36 8.23
CA TYR A 59 -22.71 5.19 8.10
C TYR A 59 -22.51 6.42 7.20
N ASN A 60 -21.27 6.75 6.85
CA ASN A 60 -20.93 7.92 6.05
C ASN A 60 -20.24 7.50 4.75
N SER A 61 -20.79 7.93 3.61
CA SER A 61 -20.06 7.86 2.34
C SER A 61 -19.17 9.07 2.16
N LYS A 62 -17.98 8.86 1.60
CA LYS A 62 -17.11 9.95 1.17
C LYS A 62 -17.32 10.21 -0.31
N GLU A 63 -17.79 11.41 -0.64
CA GLU A 63 -18.01 11.83 -2.01
C GLU A 63 -16.73 12.44 -2.61
N LEU A 64 -16.36 11.97 -3.79
CA LEU A 64 -15.29 12.50 -4.64
C LEU A 64 -15.90 12.96 -5.97
N ALA A 65 -15.10 13.59 -6.83
CA ALA A 65 -15.56 14.07 -8.13
C ALA A 65 -16.29 12.96 -8.93
N ASN A 66 -15.63 11.82 -9.14
CA ASN A 66 -16.13 10.73 -9.99
C ASN A 66 -16.68 9.53 -9.20
N PHE A 67 -16.53 9.50 -7.87
CA PHE A 67 -16.77 8.30 -7.07
C PHE A 67 -17.50 8.58 -5.76
N TYR A 68 -18.24 7.57 -5.29
CA TYR A 68 -18.63 7.45 -3.88
C TYR A 68 -17.81 6.34 -3.23
N LEU A 69 -17.28 6.61 -2.03
CA LEU A 69 -16.57 5.63 -1.22
C LEU A 69 -17.38 5.25 0.00
N ARG A 70 -17.47 3.96 0.31
CA ARG A 70 -18.15 3.43 1.50
C ARG A 70 -17.27 2.44 2.23
N LEU A 71 -17.28 2.51 3.57
CA LEU A 71 -16.58 1.55 4.41
C LEU A 71 -17.48 0.34 4.67
N HIS A 72 -17.11 -0.83 4.15
CA HIS A 72 -17.87 -2.09 4.37
C HIS A 72 -17.38 -2.86 5.58
N ASN A 73 -16.07 -2.85 5.82
CA ASN A 73 -15.46 -3.55 6.94
C ASN A 73 -14.29 -2.75 7.51
N TYR A 74 -14.12 -2.82 8.83
CA TYR A 74 -13.02 -2.24 9.57
C TYR A 74 -12.53 -3.26 10.60
N GLN A 75 -11.31 -3.74 10.42
CA GLN A 75 -10.70 -4.76 11.26
C GLN A 75 -9.35 -4.25 11.77
N PRO A 76 -9.27 -3.72 12.99
CA PRO A 76 -8.01 -3.42 13.63
C PRO A 76 -7.33 -4.72 14.07
N LEU A 77 -6.04 -4.85 13.77
CA LEU A 77 -5.17 -5.91 14.27
C LEU A 77 -4.04 -5.28 15.07
N GLU A 78 -3.18 -6.11 15.68
CA GLU A 78 -2.13 -5.65 16.60
C GLU A 78 -1.17 -4.64 15.97
N TYR A 79 -0.77 -4.83 14.70
CA TYR A 79 0.24 -3.99 14.03
C TYR A 79 -0.16 -3.47 12.64
N PHE A 80 -1.40 -3.73 12.22
CA PHE A 80 -1.98 -3.15 11.02
C PHE A 80 -3.50 -3.13 11.08
N ILE A 81 -4.13 -2.35 10.20
CA ILE A 81 -5.58 -2.22 10.09
C ILE A 81 -5.98 -2.70 8.69
N ILE A 82 -7.06 -3.45 8.59
CA ILE A 82 -7.67 -3.84 7.31
C ILE A 82 -9.00 -3.10 7.16
N ARG A 83 -9.20 -2.45 6.02
CA ARG A 83 -10.46 -1.87 5.60
C ARG A 83 -10.91 -2.49 4.30
N LYS A 84 -12.20 -2.77 4.17
CA LYS A 84 -12.83 -3.05 2.87
C LYS A 84 -13.59 -1.81 2.46
N ILE A 85 -13.12 -1.15 1.40
CA ILE A 85 -13.68 0.09 0.89
C ILE A 85 -14.36 -0.21 -0.44
N GLU A 86 -15.65 0.06 -0.53
CA GLU A 86 -16.36 0.03 -1.80
C GLU A 86 -16.18 1.37 -2.51
N ILE A 87 -15.70 1.31 -3.74
CA ILE A 87 -15.69 2.44 -4.68
C ILE A 87 -16.81 2.23 -5.69
N ILE A 88 -17.66 3.25 -5.83
CA ILE A 88 -18.81 3.27 -6.73
C ILE A 88 -18.59 4.37 -7.77
N SER A 89 -18.53 4.02 -9.05
CA SER A 89 -18.47 5.00 -10.14
C SER A 89 -19.78 5.76 -10.27
N LYS A 90 -19.73 7.10 -10.28
CA LYS A 90 -20.92 7.92 -10.53
C LYS A 90 -21.40 7.85 -11.97
N GLN A 91 -20.51 7.51 -12.91
CA GLN A 91 -20.83 7.47 -14.33
C GLN A 91 -21.45 6.14 -14.75
N THR A 92 -20.94 5.03 -14.22
CA THR A 92 -21.33 3.67 -14.66
C THR A 92 -22.08 2.88 -13.60
N GLU A 93 -22.19 3.40 -12.37
CA GLU A 93 -22.71 2.69 -11.18
C GLU A 93 -21.97 1.39 -10.81
N GLU A 94 -20.87 1.09 -11.51
CA GLU A 94 -20.03 -0.07 -11.23
C GLU A 94 -19.42 0.05 -9.83
N LYS A 95 -19.40 -1.07 -9.10
CA LYS A 95 -18.91 -1.17 -7.74
C LYS A 95 -17.70 -2.09 -7.67
N ARG A 96 -16.65 -1.67 -6.96
CA ARG A 96 -15.47 -2.49 -6.68
C ARG A 96 -15.15 -2.45 -5.20
N ILE A 97 -14.72 -3.58 -4.65
CA ILE A 97 -14.23 -3.67 -3.27
C ILE A 97 -12.72 -3.64 -3.27
N ILE A 98 -12.16 -2.66 -2.56
CA ILE A 98 -10.73 -2.44 -2.41
C ILE A 98 -10.32 -2.84 -0.99
N SER A 99 -9.28 -3.67 -0.91
CA SER A 99 -8.62 -4.03 0.35
C SER A 99 -7.59 -2.97 0.70
N HIS A 100 -7.86 -2.16 1.71
CA HIS A 100 -6.93 -1.17 2.22
C HIS A 100 -6.27 -1.68 3.48
N LEU A 101 -4.96 -1.94 3.42
CA LEU A 101 -4.16 -2.45 4.52
C LEU A 101 -3.23 -1.33 4.99
N GLN A 102 -3.33 -0.94 6.25
CA GLN A 102 -2.52 0.12 6.84
C GLN A 102 -1.59 -0.44 7.92
N PHE A 103 -0.29 -0.44 7.68
CA PHE A 103 0.71 -0.83 8.67
C PHE A 103 0.93 0.31 9.68
N THR A 104 0.71 0.06 10.97
CA THR A 104 0.60 1.11 11.99
C THR A 104 1.77 1.18 12.97
N THR A 105 2.73 0.26 12.96
CA THR A 105 3.79 0.17 13.99
C THR A 105 5.17 0.66 13.55
N TRP A 106 5.27 1.39 12.43
CA TRP A 106 6.55 1.87 11.89
C TRP A 106 6.82 3.36 12.20
N PRO A 107 7.88 3.77 12.93
CA PRO A 107 8.87 3.03 13.73
C PRO A 107 8.77 3.44 15.22
N ASP A 108 7.82 2.90 15.96
CA ASP A 108 7.67 3.23 17.39
C ASP A 108 8.43 2.17 18.23
N HIS A 109 9.76 2.34 18.32
CA HIS A 109 10.63 1.83 19.40
C HIS A 109 10.85 0.32 19.66
N ASN A 110 10.55 -0.61 18.74
CA ASN A 110 10.98 -2.02 18.92
C ASN A 110 11.34 -2.74 17.60
N THR A 111 12.62 -2.64 17.20
CA THR A 111 13.14 -3.17 15.92
C THR A 111 13.10 -4.69 15.82
N SER A 112 13.14 -5.41 16.95
CA SER A 112 13.26 -6.88 16.97
C SER A 112 12.05 -7.60 16.37
N LYS A 113 10.83 -7.05 16.48
CA LYS A 113 9.60 -7.66 15.94
C LYS A 113 9.17 -7.10 14.58
N LEU A 114 9.79 -6.02 14.11
CA LEU A 114 9.37 -5.33 12.90
C LEU A 114 9.45 -6.24 11.66
N ALA A 115 10.50 -7.05 11.55
CA ALA A 115 10.67 -7.98 10.44
C ALA A 115 9.53 -9.01 10.39
N GLU A 116 9.21 -9.65 11.51
CA GLU A 116 8.11 -10.62 11.60
C GLU A 116 6.76 -9.98 11.28
N GLN A 117 6.50 -8.80 11.83
CA GLN A 117 5.26 -8.05 11.59
C GLN A 117 5.12 -7.67 10.11
N LEU A 118 6.20 -7.23 9.47
CA LEU A 118 6.22 -6.87 8.06
C LEU A 118 5.98 -8.10 7.17
N VAL A 119 6.61 -9.23 7.47
CA VAL A 119 6.38 -10.50 6.75
C VAL A 119 4.90 -10.90 6.87
N LYS A 120 4.32 -10.85 8.07
CA LYS A 120 2.89 -11.14 8.26
C LYS A 120 2.00 -10.18 7.46
N PHE A 121 2.31 -8.88 7.46
CA PHE A 121 1.60 -7.89 6.66
C PHE A 121 1.65 -8.22 5.16
N ILE A 122 2.84 -8.57 4.65
CA ILE A 122 3.04 -8.99 3.26
C ILE A 122 2.21 -10.23 2.93
N CYS A 123 2.18 -11.25 3.79
CA CYS A 123 1.35 -12.44 3.57
C CYS A 123 -0.14 -12.09 3.45
N TYR A 124 -0.65 -11.17 4.28
CA TYR A 124 -2.03 -10.68 4.17
C TYR A 124 -2.26 -9.89 2.88
N MET A 125 -1.32 -9.03 2.50
CA MET A 125 -1.34 -8.25 1.27
C MET A 125 -1.45 -9.17 0.04
N ARG A 126 -0.58 -10.17 -0.06
CA ARG A 126 -0.61 -11.19 -1.12
C ARG A 126 -1.93 -11.98 -1.14
N LYS A 127 -2.43 -12.40 0.02
CA LYS A 127 -3.70 -13.15 0.12
C LYS A 127 -4.92 -12.31 -0.30
N ALA A 128 -4.88 -11.01 -0.08
CA ALA A 128 -5.95 -10.09 -0.44
C ALA A 128 -5.93 -9.71 -1.93
N HIS A 129 -4.77 -9.75 -2.57
CA HIS A 129 -4.57 -9.37 -3.96
C HIS A 129 -5.14 -10.41 -4.92
N ARG A 130 -5.88 -9.94 -5.93
CA ARG A 130 -6.45 -10.79 -7.00
C ARG A 130 -6.20 -10.24 -8.39
N ARG A 131 -6.18 -8.92 -8.56
CA ARG A 131 -6.04 -8.27 -9.87
C ARG A 131 -5.41 -6.88 -9.78
N GLY A 132 -4.97 -6.39 -10.94
CA GLY A 132 -4.32 -5.09 -11.06
C GLY A 132 -2.99 -5.04 -10.31
N PRO A 133 -2.29 -3.90 -10.35
CA PRO A 133 -1.10 -3.69 -9.54
C PRO A 133 -1.48 -3.48 -8.07
N ILE A 134 -0.58 -3.83 -7.15
CA ILE A 134 -0.73 -3.42 -5.75
C ILE A 134 -0.27 -1.97 -5.63
N ILE A 135 -1.12 -1.11 -5.09
CA ILE A 135 -0.72 0.27 -4.79
C ILE A 135 -0.06 0.29 -3.43
N ALA A 136 1.18 0.75 -3.33
CA ALA A 136 1.85 0.94 -2.04
C ALA A 136 2.29 2.39 -1.87
N HIS A 137 2.08 2.95 -0.67
CA HIS A 137 2.50 4.30 -0.36
C HIS A 137 2.89 4.46 1.11
N CYS A 138 3.64 5.52 1.41
CA CYS A 138 3.89 5.96 2.78
C CYS A 138 3.60 7.47 2.83
N SER A 139 4.48 8.29 3.40
CA SER A 139 4.39 9.75 3.25
C SER A 139 4.89 10.22 1.88
N THR A 140 6.17 10.00 1.56
CA THR A 140 6.79 10.38 0.27
C THR A 140 6.80 9.26 -0.78
N GLY A 141 6.43 8.05 -0.37
CA GLY A 141 6.43 6.88 -1.26
C GLY A 141 7.82 6.33 -1.61
N ILE A 142 8.86 6.60 -0.81
CA ILE A 142 10.22 6.11 -1.14
C ILE A 142 10.89 5.35 0.00
N GLY A 143 10.67 5.74 1.26
CA GLY A 143 11.28 5.07 2.41
C GLY A 143 10.62 3.74 2.73
N ARG A 144 9.51 3.77 3.47
CA ARG A 144 8.83 2.57 4.01
C ARG A 144 8.22 1.70 2.91
N SER A 145 7.65 2.34 1.88
CA SER A 145 7.18 1.64 0.68
C SER A 145 8.32 0.94 -0.07
N GLY A 146 9.51 1.53 -0.08
CA GLY A 146 10.70 0.89 -0.66
C GLY A 146 11.15 -0.34 0.12
N VAL A 147 11.11 -0.28 1.46
CA VAL A 147 11.43 -1.46 2.28
C VAL A 147 10.38 -2.54 2.12
N LEU A 148 9.09 -2.21 2.12
CA LEU A 148 8.00 -3.15 1.84
C LEU A 148 8.27 -3.91 0.54
N LEU A 149 8.51 -3.18 -0.55
CA LEU A 149 8.70 -3.78 -1.86
C LEU A 149 9.99 -4.61 -1.93
N CYS A 150 11.09 -4.13 -1.34
CA CYS A 150 12.33 -4.89 -1.28
C CYS A 150 12.15 -6.22 -0.53
N VAL A 151 11.50 -6.22 0.63
CA VAL A 151 11.24 -7.43 1.41
C VAL A 151 10.31 -8.37 0.66
N GLU A 152 9.29 -7.83 -0.01
CA GLU A 152 8.38 -8.59 -0.85
C GLU A 152 9.10 -9.34 -1.98
N ILE A 153 10.00 -8.66 -2.69
CA ILE A 153 10.83 -9.26 -3.73
C ILE A 153 11.77 -10.32 -3.15
N LEU A 154 12.37 -10.07 -2.00
CA LEU A 154 13.25 -11.02 -1.33
C LEU A 154 12.51 -12.30 -0.93
N LEU A 155 11.30 -12.16 -0.37
CA LEU A 155 10.46 -13.32 -0.04
C LEU A 155 10.13 -14.15 -1.28
N SER A 156 9.78 -13.51 -2.41
CA SER A 156 9.53 -14.23 -3.67
C SER A 156 10.78 -14.97 -4.18
N HIS A 157 11.99 -14.43 -3.99
CA HIS A 157 13.21 -15.16 -4.35
C HIS A 157 13.44 -16.35 -3.44
N ILE A 158 13.28 -16.17 -2.11
CA ILE A 158 13.47 -17.23 -1.12
C ILE A 158 12.48 -18.38 -1.35
N GLU A 159 11.19 -18.08 -1.56
CA GLU A 159 10.15 -19.09 -1.78
C GLU A 159 10.37 -19.93 -3.05
N LYS A 160 11.08 -19.38 -4.04
CA LYS A 160 11.42 -20.04 -5.30
C LYS A 160 12.83 -20.65 -5.31
N ASP A 161 13.53 -20.64 -4.17
CA ASP A 161 14.93 -21.07 -4.05
C ASP A 161 15.87 -20.39 -5.05
N LEU A 162 15.63 -19.10 -5.32
CA LEU A 162 16.42 -18.28 -6.24
C LEU A 162 17.48 -17.48 -5.48
N CYS A 163 18.67 -17.37 -6.07
CA CYS A 163 19.70 -16.45 -5.59
C CYS A 163 19.23 -15.00 -5.75
N PHE A 164 19.51 -14.16 -4.76
CA PHE A 164 19.18 -12.74 -4.80
C PHE A 164 20.36 -11.86 -4.38
N ASN A 165 20.36 -10.62 -4.85
CA ASN A 165 21.31 -9.59 -4.43
C ASN A 165 20.56 -8.35 -4.00
N ILE A 166 20.54 -8.08 -2.69
CA ILE A 166 19.81 -6.94 -2.11
C ILE A 166 20.28 -5.63 -2.76
N LYS A 167 21.59 -5.43 -2.95
CA LYS A 167 22.11 -4.21 -3.58
C LYS A 167 21.57 -4.03 -5.00
N GLN A 168 21.47 -5.11 -5.77
CA GLN A 168 20.91 -5.05 -7.12
C GLN A 168 19.42 -4.73 -7.08
N ILE A 169 18.64 -5.42 -6.23
CA ILE A 169 17.21 -5.16 -6.06
C ILE A 169 16.96 -3.69 -5.72
N VAL A 170 17.73 -3.11 -4.78
CA VAL A 170 17.59 -1.70 -4.41
C VAL A 170 17.94 -0.77 -5.56
N ARG A 171 18.94 -1.11 -6.40
CA ARG A 171 19.25 -0.33 -7.61
C ARG A 171 18.09 -0.39 -8.59
N ASP A 172 17.56 -1.57 -8.88
CA ASP A 172 16.45 -1.75 -9.82
C ASP A 172 15.17 -1.02 -9.35
N LEU A 173 14.94 -0.95 -8.03
CA LEU A 173 13.87 -0.13 -7.45
C LEU A 173 14.10 1.37 -7.65
N ARG A 174 15.35 1.83 -7.49
CA ARG A 174 15.73 3.23 -7.67
C ARG A 174 15.69 3.69 -9.12
N ASP A 175 15.92 2.78 -10.06
CA ASP A 175 15.83 3.04 -11.50
C ASP A 175 14.36 3.23 -11.94
N GLN A 176 13.40 2.65 -11.22
CA GLN A 176 11.96 2.83 -11.47
C GLN A 176 11.35 3.99 -10.69
N ARG A 177 11.82 4.22 -9.45
CA ARG A 177 11.40 5.36 -8.63
C ARG A 177 12.58 5.91 -7.84
N PHE A 178 12.94 7.15 -8.14
CA PHE A 178 14.08 7.81 -7.50
C PHE A 178 13.97 7.79 -5.97
N GLY A 179 15.08 7.46 -5.29
CA GLY A 179 15.22 7.57 -3.84
C GLY A 179 14.62 6.42 -3.02
N MET A 180 14.19 5.32 -3.65
CA MET A 180 13.70 4.13 -2.95
C MET A 180 14.71 3.63 -1.90
N ILE A 181 14.22 3.34 -0.70
CA ILE A 181 14.98 3.03 0.52
C ILE A 181 15.91 4.20 0.89
N GLN A 182 15.40 5.07 1.76
CA GLN A 182 15.95 6.41 1.99
C GLN A 182 17.15 6.43 2.95
N THR A 183 17.19 5.54 3.94
CA THR A 183 18.20 5.54 5.00
C THR A 183 19.10 4.30 4.90
N LYS A 184 20.29 4.38 5.50
CA LYS A 184 21.19 3.24 5.68
C LYS A 184 20.61 2.23 6.66
#